data_AF-A0ABD5DGY5-F1
#
_entry.id   AF-A0ABD5DGY5-F1
#
_cell.length_a   1.000
_cell.length_b   1.000
_cell.length_c   1.000
_cell.angle_alpha   90.00
_cell.angle_beta   90.00
_cell.angle_gamma   90.00
#
_symmetry.space_group_name_H-M   'P 1'
#
loop_
_entity.id
_entity.type
_entity.pdbx_description
1 polymer ?
#
loop_
_entity_poly.entity_id
_entity_poly.type
_entity_poly.pdbx_seq_one_letter_code
_entity_poly.pdbx_strand_id
1 'polypeptide(L)'
;DPPYVHETRSMGGSAYRCEMTNTQHAELVELLKLVKGKVILCGYEHYIYDSLNWKKVKKTVAAAGQSGSVHREEVLWINPQAEKQVDLFSEVTV
;
A
#
# COMPACT_ATOMS: atom_id res chain seq x y z
N ASP A 1 0.08 -4.35 3.99
CA ASP A 1 0.15 -4.96 2.65
C ASP A 1 -1.11 -5.80 2.40
N PRO A 2 -2.27 -5.18 2.11
CA PRO A 2 -3.48 -5.92 1.78
C PRO A 2 -3.36 -6.56 0.39
N PRO A 3 -4.17 -7.59 0.07
CA PRO A 3 -4.40 -7.99 -1.32
C PRO A 3 -4.69 -6.77 -2.20
N TYR A 4 -3.95 -6.54 -3.29
CA TYR A 4 -4.10 -5.31 -4.09
C TYR A 4 -5.51 -5.17 -4.69
N VAL A 5 -6.02 -3.99 -5.02
CA VAL A 5 -7.39 -3.89 -5.54
C VAL A 5 -7.53 -4.67 -6.87
N HIS A 6 -8.58 -5.48 -7.04
CA HIS A 6 -8.73 -6.40 -8.17
C HIS A 6 -8.56 -5.72 -9.55
N GLU A 7 -9.18 -4.56 -9.75
CA GLU A 7 -9.14 -3.81 -11.02
C GLU A 7 -7.75 -3.29 -11.38
N THR A 8 -6.85 -3.20 -10.40
CA THR A 8 -5.47 -2.70 -10.61
C THR A 8 -4.50 -3.82 -11.04
N ARG A 9 -4.93 -5.08 -11.01
CA ARG A 9 -4.09 -6.25 -11.31
C ARG A 9 -4.30 -6.66 -12.77
N SER A 10 -3.24 -7.08 -13.47
CA SER A 10 -3.37 -7.60 -14.84
C SER A 10 -3.82 -9.07 -14.92
N MET A 11 -3.86 -9.79 -13.80
CA MET A 11 -4.34 -11.16 -13.72
C MET A 11 -5.83 -11.15 -13.39
N GLY A 12 -6.68 -11.60 -14.31
CA GLY A 12 -8.15 -11.63 -14.17
C GLY A 12 -8.69 -12.73 -13.24
N GLY A 13 -7.96 -13.07 -12.17
CA GLY A 13 -8.33 -14.14 -11.22
C GLY A 13 -7.81 -13.89 -9.80
N SER A 14 -8.02 -14.86 -8.91
CA SER A 14 -7.53 -14.78 -7.52
C SER A 14 -6.00 -14.87 -7.48
N ALA A 15 -5.37 -13.79 -7.02
CA ALA A 15 -3.92 -13.71 -6.86
C ALA A 15 -3.48 -13.94 -5.40
N TYR A 16 -4.42 -13.81 -4.45
CA TYR A 16 -4.18 -13.96 -3.02
C TYR A 16 -5.08 -15.06 -2.47
N ARG A 17 -4.56 -15.82 -1.49
CA ARG A 17 -5.33 -16.87 -0.80
C ARG A 17 -6.59 -16.32 -0.11
N CYS A 18 -6.47 -15.13 0.47
CA CYS A 18 -7.56 -14.41 1.12
C CYS A 18 -7.75 -13.10 0.36
N GLU A 19 -8.78 -13.01 -0.46
CA GLU A 19 -9.08 -11.80 -1.25
C GLU A 19 -9.81 -10.75 -0.42
N MET A 20 -9.77 -9.51 -0.89
CA MET A 20 -10.54 -8.39 -0.35
C MET A 20 -11.46 -7.79 -1.40
N THR A 21 -12.73 -7.56 -1.02
CA THR A 21 -13.67 -6.78 -1.84
C THR A 21 -13.39 -5.28 -1.71
N ASN A 22 -13.90 -4.48 -2.64
CA ASN A 22 -13.80 -3.02 -2.56
C ASN A 22 -14.41 -2.47 -1.26
N THR A 23 -15.45 -3.11 -0.72
CA THR A 23 -16.04 -2.78 0.59
C THR A 23 -15.05 -3.04 1.73
N GLN A 24 -14.38 -4.19 1.75
CA GLN A 24 -13.38 -4.49 2.77
C GLN A 24 -12.16 -3.56 2.68
N HIS A 25 -11.81 -3.11 1.47
CA HIS A 25 -10.81 -2.06 1.29
C HIS A 25 -11.25 -0.71 1.87
N ALA A 26 -12.51 -0.32 1.68
CA ALA A 26 -13.05 0.89 2.28
C ALA A 26 -13.08 0.80 3.82
N GLU A 27 -13.47 -0.35 4.38
CA GLU A 27 -13.42 -0.61 5.82
C GLU A 27 -12.00 -0.53 6.38
N LEU A 28 -11.02 -1.09 5.66
CA LEU A 28 -9.61 -0.96 5.99
C LEU A 28 -9.18 0.51 6.05
N VAL A 29 -9.59 1.33 5.07
CA VAL A 29 -9.27 2.77 5.05
C VAL A 29 -9.82 3.48 6.28
N GLU A 30 -11.06 3.20 6.68
CA GLU A 30 -11.65 3.78 7.89
C GLU A 30 -10.91 3.34 9.15
N LEU A 31 -10.51 2.08 9.26
CA LEU A 31 -9.71 1.59 10.38
C LEU A 31 -8.33 2.26 10.43
N LEU A 32 -7.67 2.41 9.28
CA LEU A 32 -6.34 3.01 9.18
C LEU A 32 -6.32 4.47 9.65
N LYS A 33 -7.39 5.23 9.41
CA LYS A 33 -7.52 6.62 9.90
C LYS A 33 -7.53 6.71 11.43
N LEU A 34 -7.92 5.64 12.12
CA LEU A 34 -7.99 5.58 13.59
C LEU A 34 -6.67 5.13 14.24
N VAL A 35 -5.73 4.60 13.46
CA VAL A 35 -4.47 4.07 13.99
C VAL A 35 -3.58 5.21 14.50
N LYS A 36 -3.27 5.18 15.79
CA LYS A 36 -2.34 6.13 16.44
C LYS A 36 -0.86 5.79 16.20
N GLY A 37 -0.57 4.55 15.80
CA GLY A 37 0.78 4.07 15.50
C GLY A 37 1.30 4.54 14.15
N LYS A 38 2.54 4.14 13.83
CA LYS A 38 3.18 4.39 12.54
C LYS A 38 2.71 3.32 11.55
N VAL A 39 2.25 3.73 10.36
CA VAL A 39 1.70 2.81 9.36
C VAL A 39 2.22 3.16 7.97
N ILE A 40 2.55 2.10 7.23
CA ILE A 40 2.78 2.14 5.79
C ILE A 40 1.80 1.16 5.15
N LEU A 41 1.01 1.65 4.19
CA LEU A 41 0.16 0.85 3.32
C LEU A 41 0.82 0.77 1.94
N CYS A 42 0.78 -0.40 1.30
CA CYS A 42 1.33 -0.63 -0.03
C CYS A 42 0.28 -1.22 -0.96
N GLY A 43 0.40 -0.92 -2.26
CA GLY A 43 -0.51 -1.35 -3.31
C GLY A 43 -0.30 -0.59 -4.61
N TYR A 44 -1.21 -0.75 -5.57
CA TYR A 44 -1.27 0.07 -6.77
C TYR A 44 -2.19 1.29 -6.56
N GLU A 45 -1.88 2.39 -7.25
CA GLU A 45 -2.67 3.63 -7.20
C GLU A 45 -4.15 3.33 -7.45
N HIS A 46 -5.01 3.75 -6.52
CA HIS A 46 -6.44 3.48 -6.58
C HIS A 46 -7.23 4.47 -5.73
N TYR A 47 -8.38 4.93 -6.25
CA TYR A 47 -9.16 6.02 -5.65
C TYR A 47 -9.71 5.70 -4.24
N ILE A 48 -9.94 4.42 -3.93
CA ILE A 48 -10.40 3.98 -2.60
C ILE A 48 -9.46 4.49 -1.48
N TYR A 49 -8.16 4.60 -1.76
CA TYR A 49 -7.17 5.03 -0.77
C TYR A 49 -6.98 6.54 -0.70
N ASP A 50 -7.57 7.33 -1.59
CA ASP A 50 -7.34 8.78 -1.66
C ASP A 50 -7.77 9.50 -0.40
N SER A 51 -8.83 9.02 0.26
CA SER A 51 -9.34 9.63 1.50
C SER A 51 -8.39 9.52 2.70
N LEU A 52 -7.30 8.73 2.60
CA LEU A 52 -6.27 8.69 3.63
C LEU A 52 -5.54 10.04 3.73
N ASN A 53 -5.37 10.77 2.62
CA ASN A 53 -4.55 12.00 2.56
C ASN A 53 -3.14 11.82 3.14
N TRP A 54 -2.61 10.60 3.06
CA TRP A 54 -1.26 10.25 3.49
C TRP A 54 -0.24 10.57 2.41
N LYS A 55 1.03 10.71 2.81
CA LYS A 55 2.12 10.90 1.85
C LYS A 55 2.22 9.68 0.93
N LYS A 56 2.24 9.93 -0.39
CA LYS A 56 2.44 8.88 -1.40
C LYS A 56 3.90 8.85 -1.86
N VAL A 57 4.52 7.69 -1.86
CA VAL A 57 5.82 7.43 -2.50
C VAL A 57 5.63 6.38 -3.58
N LYS A 58 5.99 6.73 -4.82
CA LYS A 58 5.87 5.84 -5.98
C LYS A 58 7.17 5.10 -6.23
N LYS A 59 7.08 3.81 -6.52
CA LYS A 59 8.25 2.98 -6.85
C LYS A 59 7.94 2.09 -8.04
N THR A 60 8.75 2.23 -9.08
CA THR A 60 8.72 1.31 -10.22
C THR A 60 9.44 0.03 -9.84
N VAL A 61 8.73 -1.09 -9.95
CA VAL A 61 9.24 -2.44 -9.70
C VAL A 61 9.11 -3.27 -10.96
N ALA A 62 10.17 -4.02 -11.28
CA ALA A 62 10.13 -5.00 -12.35
C ALA A 62 9.52 -6.30 -11.82
N ALA A 63 8.46 -6.77 -12.47
CA ALA A 63 7.84 -8.06 -12.22
C ALA A 63 8.10 -9.00 -13.39
N ALA A 64 8.30 -10.29 -13.11
CA ALA A 64 8.41 -11.29 -14.16
C ALA A 64 7.05 -11.43 -14.87
N GLY A 65 7.03 -11.16 -16.19
CA GLY A 65 5.87 -11.42 -17.05
C GLY A 65 6.14 -12.56 -18.02
N GLN A 66 5.08 -13.10 -18.62
CA GLN A 66 5.19 -14.21 -19.56
C GLN A 66 5.98 -13.88 -20.84
N SER A 67 6.11 -12.59 -21.18
CA SER A 67 6.84 -12.10 -22.36
C SER A 67 8.01 -11.17 -22.01
N GLY A 68 8.54 -11.25 -20.77
CA GLY A 68 9.61 -10.40 -20.27
C GLY A 68 9.21 -9.57 -19.05
N SER A 69 10.13 -8.74 -18.55
CA SER A 69 9.91 -7.90 -17.36
C SER A 69 8.81 -6.87 -17.59
N VAL A 70 7.73 -6.97 -16.83
CA VAL A 70 6.66 -5.97 -16.81
C VAL A 70 6.93 -5.00 -15.67
N HIS A 71 6.96 -3.70 -15.96
CA HIS A 71 7.12 -2.68 -14.95
C HIS A 71 5.77 -2.37 -14.31
N ARG A 72 5.72 -2.35 -12.98
CA ARG A 72 4.56 -1.95 -12.19
C ARG A 72 4.95 -0.77 -11.33
N GLU A 73 4.06 0.21 -11.21
CA GLU A 73 4.23 1.34 -10.30
C GLU A 73 3.46 1.04 -9.01
N GLU A 74 4.19 0.75 -7.94
CA GLU A 74 3.62 0.62 -6.60
C GLU A 74 3.61 1.97 -5.89
N VAL A 75 2.63 2.13 -5.01
CA VAL A 75 2.45 3.30 -4.16
C VAL A 75 2.56 2.87 -2.71
N LEU A 76 3.38 3.58 -1.95
CA LEU A 76 3.43 3.52 -0.49
C LEU A 76 2.69 4.74 0.06
N TRP A 77 1.61 4.50 0.81
CA TRP A 77 0.94 5.53 1.61
C TRP A 77 1.52 5.50 3.01
N ILE A 78 2.17 6.58 3.42
CA ILE A 78 2.88 6.72 4.69
C ILE A 78 2.08 7.67 5.57
N ASN A 79 1.63 7.20 6.73
CA ASN A 79 0.84 8.03 7.62
C ASN A 79 1.68 9.15 8.28
N PRO A 80 1.05 10.22 8.79
CA PRO A 80 1.77 11.37 9.36
C PRO A 80 2.71 11.01 10.52
N GLN A 81 2.40 9.95 11.27
CA GLN A 81 3.22 9.46 12.38
C GLN A 81 4.49 8.77 11.88
N ALA A 82 4.40 7.99 10.80
CA ALA A 82 5.53 7.32 10.18
C ALA A 82 6.42 8.33 9.43
N GLU A 83 5.85 9.35 8.80
CA GLU A 83 6.61 10.38 8.08
C GLU A 83 7.61 11.12 8.98
N LYS A 84 7.26 11.35 10.24
CA LYS A 84 8.12 12.07 11.21
C LYS A 84 9.33 11.26 11.66
N GLN A 85 9.35 9.94 11.43
CA GLN A 85 10.47 9.10 11.81
C GLN A 85 11.56 9.19 10.74
N VAL A 86 12.70 9.76 11.11
CA VAL A 86 13.82 10.00 10.19
C VAL A 86 14.80 8.82 10.16
N ASP A 87 14.93 8.10 11.27
CA ASP A 87 15.84 6.96 11.41
C ASP A 87 15.21 5.84 12.26
N LEU A 88 15.74 4.62 12.13
CA LEU A 88 15.26 3.45 12.86
C LEU A 88 15.74 3.42 14.32
N PHE A 89 16.89 4.02 14.62
CA PHE A 89 17.59 3.95 15.90
C PHE A 89 17.75 5.31 16.59
N SER A 90 17.07 6.36 16.11
CA SER A 90 17.21 7.73 16.66
C SER A 90 16.88 7.87 18.14
N GLU A 91 16.16 6.91 18.73
CA GLU A 91 15.81 6.89 20.16
C GLU A 91 16.79 6.08 21.02
N VAL A 92 17.77 5.38 20.43
CA VAL A 92 18.81 4.64 21.15
C VAL A 92 20.01 5.58 21.33
N THR A 93 20.01 6.35 22.42
CA THR A 93 21.25 7.01 22.88
C THR A 93 22.03 5.99 23.68
N VAL A 94 23.22 5.61 23.19
CA VAL A 94 24.20 4.75 23.90
C VAL A 94 24.92 5.57 24.97
#